data_AF-A0A3A9VKG6-F1
#
_entry.id   AF-A0A3A9VKG6-F1
#
_cell.length_a   1.000
_cell.length_b   1.000
_cell.length_c   1.000
_cell.angle_alpha   90.00
_cell.angle_beta   90.00
_cell.angle_gamma   90.00
#
_symmetry.space_group_name_H-M   'P 1'
#
loop_
_entity.id
_entity.type
_entity.pdbx_description
1 polymer ?
#
loop_
_entity_poly.entity_id
_entity_poly.type
_entity_poly.pdbx_seq_one_letter_code
_entity_poly.pdbx_strand_id
1 'polypeptide(L)' 'MNMETITLELTIDETNTILNGLGQQPYIKVADLVHKIQEQGASQLATDTPENHTEKEKELENIISERDGK' A
#
# COMPACT_ATOMS: atom_id res chain seq x y z
N MET A 1 7.05 -24.91 10.53
CA MET A 1 7.71 -24.21 9.40
C MET A 1 7.56 -22.73 9.69
N ASN A 2 8.63 -21.94 9.66
CA ASN A 2 8.54 -20.50 9.89
C ASN A 2 7.87 -19.83 8.69
N MET A 3 6.83 -19.03 8.93
CA MET A 3 6.16 -18.20 7.92
C MET A 3 6.77 -16.79 8.01
N GLU A 4 7.92 -16.61 7.36
CA GLU A 4 8.53 -15.29 7.24
C GLU A 4 7.78 -14.46 6.20
N THR A 5 7.56 -13.19 6.50
CA THR A 5 6.88 -12.24 5.61
C THR A 5 7.89 -11.26 5.03
N ILE A 6 7.78 -10.97 3.74
CA ILE A 6 8.57 -9.96 3.05
C ILE A 6 7.63 -8.93 2.40
N THR A 7 8.14 -7.71 2.21
CA THR A 7 7.46 -6.67 1.42
C THR A 7 8.11 -6.61 0.04
N LEU A 8 7.29 -6.51 -1.01
CA LEU A 8 7.75 -6.33 -2.38
C LEU A 8 7.30 -4.96 -2.87
N GLU A 9 8.22 -4.20 -3.46
CA GLU A 9 7.92 -2.97 -4.21
C GLU A 9 7.83 -3.35 -5.68
N LEU A 10 6.64 -3.20 -6.26
CA LEU A 10 6.31 -3.64 -7.62
C LEU A 10 5.51 -2.55 -8.32
N THR A 11 5.69 -2.44 -9.62
CA THR A 11 4.80 -1.63 -10.46
C THR A 11 3.41 -2.29 -10.59
N ILE A 12 2.43 -1.51 -11.03
CA ILE A 12 1.08 -2.01 -11.33
C ILE A 12 1.14 -3.11 -12.40
N ASP A 13 1.99 -2.96 -13.42
CA ASP A 13 2.12 -3.93 -14.50
C ASP A 13 2.73 -5.26 -14.04
N GLU A 14 3.75 -5.21 -13.19
CA GLU A 14 4.33 -6.41 -12.56
C GLU A 14 3.30 -7.11 -11.66
N THR A 15 2.54 -6.33 -10.89
CA THR A 15 1.46 -6.85 -10.04
C THR A 15 0.39 -7.56 -10.88
N ASN A 16 -0.06 -6.94 -11.97
CA ASN A 16 -1.03 -7.54 -12.89
C ASN A 16 -0.49 -8.81 -13.55
N THR A 17 0.80 -8.85 -13.88
CA THR A 17 1.45 -10.04 -14.44
C THR A 17 1.43 -11.20 -13.45
N ILE A 18 1.74 -10.94 -12.18
CA ILE A 18 1.67 -11.94 -11.11
C ILE A 18 0.22 -12.43 -10.94
N LEU A 19 -0.75 -11.53 -10.83
CA LEU A 19 -2.16 -11.87 -10.68
C LEU A 19 -2.69 -12.73 -11.84
N ASN A 20 -2.28 -12.41 -13.08
CA ASN A 20 -2.61 -13.22 -14.25
C ASN A 20 -2.01 -14.64 -14.16
N GLY A 21 -0.72 -14.75 -13.79
CA GLY A 21 -0.08 -16.04 -13.56
C GLY A 21 -0.78 -16.88 -12.50
N LEU A 22 -1.22 -16.25 -11.40
CA LEU A 22 -2.01 -16.91 -10.35
C LEU A 22 -3.38 -17.35 -10.87
N GLY A 23 -4.04 -16.56 -11.73
CA GLY A 23 -5.33 -16.88 -12.33
C GLY A 23 -5.33 -18.14 -13.23
N GLN A 24 -4.15 -18.57 -13.68
CA GLN A 24 -3.98 -19.82 -14.45
C GLN A 24 -3.86 -21.06 -13.56
N GLN A 25 -3.72 -20.90 -12.24
CA GLN A 25 -3.64 -22.00 -11.28
C GLN A 25 -5.02 -22.40 -10.75
N PRO A 26 -5.19 -23.62 -10.20
CA PRO A 26 -6.44 -24.01 -9.55
C PRO A 26 -6.82 -23.06 -8.42
N TYR A 27 -8.05 -22.53 -8.45
CA TYR A 27 -8.55 -21.51 -7.53
C TYR A 27 -8.29 -21.84 -6.05
N ILE A 28 -8.54 -23.08 -5.63
CA ILE A 28 -8.35 -23.56 -4.24
C ILE A 28 -6.93 -23.37 -3.71
N LYS A 29 -5.93 -23.21 -4.58
CA LYS A 29 -4.53 -23.01 -4.19
C LYS A 29 -4.14 -21.55 -4.06
N VAL A 30 -4.85 -20.64 -4.73
CA VAL A 30 -4.39 -19.26 -4.94
C VAL A 30 -5.37 -18.19 -4.45
N ALA A 31 -6.62 -18.54 -4.12
CA ALA A 31 -7.64 -17.59 -3.71
C ALA A 31 -7.17 -16.67 -2.56
N ASP A 32 -6.62 -17.26 -1.50
CA ASP A 32 -6.13 -16.51 -0.33
C ASP A 32 -4.94 -15.59 -0.68
N LEU A 33 -4.06 -16.05 -1.57
CA LEU A 33 -2.91 -15.26 -2.02
C LEU A 33 -3.35 -14.07 -2.87
N VAL A 34 -4.31 -14.28 -3.78
CA VAL A 34 -4.87 -13.21 -4.62
C VAL A 34 -5.56 -12.15 -3.76
N HIS A 35 -6.41 -12.54 -2.81
CA HIS A 35 -7.02 -11.59 -1.87
C HIS A 35 -5.96 -10.81 -1.09
N LYS A 36 -4.93 -11.48 -0.56
CA LYS A 36 -3.86 -10.83 0.19
C LYS A 36 -3.06 -9.81 -0.64
N ILE A 37 -2.86 -10.06 -1.94
CA ILE A 37 -2.20 -9.10 -2.85
C ILE A 37 -3.13 -7.91 -3.10
N GLN A 38 -4.42 -8.15 -3.33
CA GLN A 38 -5.41 -7.09 -3.54
C GLN A 38 -5.53 -6.15 -2.34
N GLU A 39 -5.60 -6.68 -1.12
CA GLU A 39 -5.68 -5.89 0.12
C GLU A 39 -4.45 -5.00 0.32
N GLN A 40 -3.26 -5.53 0.05
CA GLN A 40 -2.01 -4.76 0.15
C GLN A 40 -1.97 -3.64 -0.91
N GLY A 41 -2.33 -3.94 -2.16
CA GLY A 41 -2.38 -2.93 -3.22
C GLY A 41 -3.39 -1.82 -2.94
N ALA A 42 -4.59 -2.16 -2.47
CA ALA A 42 -5.61 -1.17 -2.10
C ALA A 42 -5.14 -0.27 -0.95
N SER A 43 -4.47 -0.83 0.06
CA SER A 43 -3.95 -0.06 1.19
C SER A 43 -2.86 0.93 0.76
N GLN A 44 -1.98 0.52 -0.16
CA GLN A 44 -0.92 1.36 -0.71
C GLN A 44 -1.46 2.50 -1.59
N LEU A 45 -2.52 2.24 -2.37
CA LEU A 45 -3.17 3.26 -3.18
C LEU A 45 -3.98 4.25 -2.33
N ALA A 46 -4.63 3.80 -1.25
CA ALA A 46 -5.41 4.67 -0.37
C ALA A 46 -4.53 5.69 0.38
N THR A 47 -3.29 5.32 0.72
CA THR A 47 -2.32 6.23 1.34
C THR A 47 -1.83 7.35 0.43
N ASP A 48 -2.01 7.22 -0.89
CA ASP A 48 -1.54 8.19 -1.90
C ASP A 48 -2.64 9.18 -2.34
N THR A 49 -3.60 9.46 -1.46
CA THR A 49 -4.60 10.50 -1.69
C THR A 49 -4.05 11.89 -1.29
N PRO A 50 -4.26 12.94 -2.10
CA PRO A 50 -3.72 14.29 -1.86
C PRO A 50 -4.23 14.96 -0.56
N GLU A 51 -5.25 14.40 0.08
CA GLU A 51 -5.72 14.88 1.39
C GLU A 51 -4.71 14.60 2.52
N ASN A 52 -3.93 13.52 2.42
CA ASN A 52 -2.93 13.16 3.45
C ASN A 52 -1.70 14.09 3.43
N HIS A 53 -1.38 14.69 2.28
CA HIS A 53 -0.37 15.75 2.20
C HIS A 53 -0.86 17.06 2.85
N THR A 54 -2.14 17.39 2.67
CA THR A 54 -2.74 18.64 3.17
C THR A 54 -2.75 18.69 4.71
N GLU A 55 -2.98 17.56 5.38
CA GLU A 55 -3.06 17.50 6.84
C GLU A 55 -1.67 17.51 7.49
N LYS A 56 -0.70 16.84 6.87
CA LYS A 56 0.70 16.79 7.31
C LYS A 56 1.42 18.13 7.09
N GLU A 57 1.13 18.84 6.00
CA GLU A 57 1.64 20.19 5.74
C GLU A 57 1.04 21.22 6.71
N LYS A 58 -0.26 21.14 7.02
CA LYS A 58 -0.92 22.00 8.01
C LYS A 58 -0.40 21.77 9.44
N GLU A 59 -0.11 20.54 9.83
CA GLU A 59 0.46 20.23 11.14
C GLU A 59 1.88 20.82 11.27
N LEU A 60 2.70 20.72 10.21
CA LEU A 60 4.03 21.33 10.17
C LEU A 60 3.97 22.87 10.22
N GLU A 61 3.01 23.50 9.54
CA GLU A 61 2.82 24.95 9.52
C GLU A 61 2.35 25.51 10.89
N ASN A 62 1.50 24.75 11.60
CA ASN A 62 1.10 25.07 12.98
C ASN A 62 2.27 24.98 13.96
N ILE A 63 3.10 23.93 13.87
CA ILE A 63 4.27 23.75 14.75
C ILE A 63 5.31 24.87 14.54
N ILE A 64 5.49 25.36 13.31
CA ILE A 64 6.41 26.48 13.02
C ILE A 64 5.84 27.79 13.59
N SER A 65 4.54 28.04 13.39
CA SER A 65 3.87 29.25 13.90
C SER A 65 3.88 29.35 15.43
N GLU A 66 3.81 28.22 16.15
CA GLU A 66 3.90 28.18 17.61
C GLU A 66 5.32 28.44 18.14
N ARG A 67 6.36 28.21 17.33
CA ARG A 67 7.76 28.41 17.72
C ARG A 67 8.25 29.85 17.53
N ASP A 68 7.71 30.57 16.56
CA ASP A 68 8.09 31.96 16.25
C ASP A 68 7.21 33.00 17.00
N GLY A 69 6.20 32.56 17.74
CA GLY A 69 5.23 33.41 18.44
C GLY A 69 5.54 33.75 19.91
N LYS A 70 6.79 33.67 20.38
CA LYS A 70 7.16 34.05 21.76
C LYS A 70 8.35 35.01 21.82
#